data_AF-A0AAW2NR57-F1
#
_entry.id   AF-A0AAW2NR57-F1
#
_cell.length_a   1.000
_cell.length_b   1.000
_cell.length_c   1.000
_cell.angle_alpha   90.00
_cell.angle_beta   90.00
_cell.angle_gamma   90.00
#
_symmetry.space_group_name_H-M   'P 1'
#
loop_
_entity.id
_entity.type
_entity.pdbx_description
1 polymer ?
#
loop_
_entity_poly.entity_id
_entity_poly.type
_entity_poly.pdbx_seq_one_letter_code
_entity_poly.pdbx_strand_id
1 'polypeptide(L)'
;MTKLRPFVHTFLKEASNLFEMYIYTMGERPYALEMAKLLDPGDVYFNSRIIAQGDCTQRYQKGLDVVLGQESAVLILDDTEAVMTDLNYRTD
;
A
#
# COMPACT_ATOMS: atom_id res chain seq x y z
N MET A 1 -7.30 -18.49 -7.65
CA MET A 1 -7.04 -17.58 -8.80
C MET A 1 -7.33 -16.16 -8.34
N THR A 2 -6.35 -15.26 -8.40
CA THR A 2 -6.52 -13.85 -8.04
C THR A 2 -7.26 -13.11 -9.15
N LYS A 3 -8.24 -12.28 -8.80
CA LYS A 3 -8.92 -11.38 -9.75
C LYS A 3 -8.37 -9.97 -9.57
N LEU A 4 -7.85 -9.39 -10.64
CA LEU A 4 -7.41 -8.01 -10.66
C LEU A 4 -8.61 -7.08 -10.89
N ARG A 5 -8.61 -5.91 -10.23
CA ARG A 5 -9.59 -4.88 -10.50
C ARG A 5 -9.47 -4.43 -11.96
N PRO A 6 -10.57 -4.24 -12.70
CA PRO A 6 -10.51 -3.69 -14.05
C PRO A 6 -9.68 -2.40 -14.08
N PHE A 7 -8.86 -2.26 -15.12
CA PHE A 7 -7.99 -1.10 -15.36
C PHE A 7 -6.85 -0.88 -14.35
N VAL A 8 -6.51 -1.86 -13.49
CA VAL A 8 -5.47 -1.69 -12.47
C VAL A 8 -4.11 -1.27 -13.05
N HIS A 9 -3.68 -1.83 -14.18
CA HIS A 9 -2.38 -1.45 -14.77
C HIS A 9 -2.39 -0.04 -15.36
N THR A 10 -3.51 0.39 -15.94
CA THR A 10 -3.68 1.78 -16.40
C THR A 10 -3.64 2.73 -15.20
N PHE A 11 -4.34 2.40 -14.12
CA PHE A 11 -4.30 3.18 -12.89
C PHE A 11 -2.87 3.31 -12.34
N LEU A 12 -2.13 2.20 -12.21
CA LEU A 12 -0.76 2.21 -11.70
C LEU A 12 0.16 3.07 -12.59
N LYS A 13 0.04 2.95 -13.91
CA LYS A 13 0.81 3.76 -14.86
C LYS A 13 0.54 5.25 -14.67
N GLU A 14 -0.73 5.67 -14.62
CA GLU A 14 -1.07 7.09 -14.49
C GLU A 14 -0.73 7.64 -13.10
N ALA A 15 -0.95 6.84 -12.04
CA ALA A 15 -0.59 7.20 -10.66
C ALA A 15 0.93 7.36 -10.49
N SER A 16 1.74 6.54 -11.18
CA SER A 16 3.21 6.61 -11.12
C SER A 16 3.79 7.95 -11.59
N ASN A 17 3.03 8.72 -12.38
CA ASN A 17 3.45 10.05 -12.83
C ASN A 17 3.36 11.11 -11.72
N LEU A 18 2.64 10.80 -10.63
CA LEU A 18 2.30 11.74 -9.55
C LEU A 18 2.81 11.27 -8.19
N PHE A 19 2.93 9.95 -7.98
CA PHE A 19 3.23 9.37 -6.67
C PHE A 19 4.34 8.32 -6.75
N GLU A 20 5.17 8.28 -5.70
CA GLU A 20 5.96 7.08 -5.39
C GLU A 20 5.03 6.03 -4.78
N MET A 21 4.93 4.86 -5.40
CA MET A 21 3.94 3.85 -5.02
C MET A 21 4.49 2.84 -4.02
N TYR A 22 3.64 2.48 -3.05
CA TYR A 22 3.88 1.49 -2.01
C TYR A 22 2.77 0.43 -2.06
N ILE A 23 3.10 -0.81 -1.75
CA ILE A 23 2.11 -1.81 -1.33
C ILE A 23 2.11 -1.84 0.19
N TYR A 24 0.95 -1.60 0.81
CA TYR A 24 0.76 -1.78 2.23
C TYR A 24 -0.41 -2.73 2.50
N THR A 25 -0.11 -3.95 2.92
CA THR A 25 -1.10 -5.01 3.10
C THR A 25 -1.02 -5.67 4.48
N MET A 26 -2.18 -6.11 4.98
CA MET A 26 -2.29 -6.99 6.15
C MET A 26 -2.01 -8.47 5.82
N GLY A 27 -1.68 -8.78 4.56
CA GLY A 27 -1.18 -10.10 4.17
C GLY A 27 0.26 -10.34 4.60
N GLU A 28 0.64 -11.61 4.65
CA GLU A 28 2.04 -12.01 4.91
C GLU A 28 2.95 -11.64 3.74
N ARG A 29 4.25 -11.48 4.03
CA ARG A 29 5.25 -11.02 3.04
C ARG A 29 5.34 -11.90 1.79
N PRO A 30 5.30 -13.24 1.85
CA PRO A 30 5.30 -14.07 0.64
C PRO A 30 4.11 -13.77 -0.28
N TYR A 31 2.93 -13.57 0.30
CA TYR A 31 1.73 -13.20 -0.47
C TYR A 31 1.87 -11.81 -1.10
N ALA A 32 2.37 -10.83 -0.34
CA ALA A 32 2.59 -9.47 -0.84
C ALA A 32 3.56 -9.46 -2.03
N LEU A 33 4.64 -10.24 -1.98
CA LEU A 33 5.61 -10.35 -3.07
C LEU A 33 5.02 -11.01 -4.33
N GLU A 34 4.20 -12.05 -4.18
CA GLU A 34 3.52 -12.67 -5.33
C GLU A 34 2.50 -11.72 -5.97
N MET A 35 1.79 -10.91 -5.17
CA MET A 35 0.88 -9.89 -5.69
C MET A 35 1.63 -8.74 -6.37
N ALA A 36 2.80 -8.34 -5.84
CA ALA A 36 3.66 -7.36 -6.48
C ALA A 36 4.09 -7.81 -7.88
N LYS A 37 4.54 -9.08 -8.03
CA LYS A 37 4.88 -9.65 -9.34
C LYS A 37 3.70 -9.67 -10.31
N LEU A 38 2.49 -9.88 -9.82
CA LEU A 38 1.28 -9.89 -10.64
C LEU A 38 0.87 -8.48 -11.10
N LEU A 39 1.03 -7.49 -10.22
CA LEU A 39 0.65 -6.09 -10.50
C LEU A 39 1.72 -5.34 -11.31
N ASP A 40 2.99 -5.65 -11.05
CA ASP A 40 4.17 -4.97 -11.56
C ASP A 40 5.27 -5.98 -11.97
N PRO A 41 5.07 -6.74 -13.07
CA PRO A 41 6.05 -7.76 -13.49
C PRO A 41 7.41 -7.17 -13.90
N GLY A 42 7.47 -5.87 -14.21
CA GLY A 42 8.68 -5.17 -14.64
C GLY A 42 9.44 -4.48 -13.50
N ASP A 43 8.93 -4.56 -12.27
CA ASP A 43 9.49 -3.88 -11.10
C ASP A 43 9.71 -2.37 -11.35
N VAL A 44 8.68 -1.70 -11.87
CA VAL A 44 8.72 -0.27 -12.23
C VAL A 44 8.08 0.60 -11.14
N TYR A 45 7.11 0.06 -10.43
CA TYR A 45 6.18 0.79 -9.58
C TYR A 45 6.52 0.65 -8.09
N PHE A 46 6.79 -0.57 -7.63
CA PHE A 46 6.89 -0.83 -6.19
C PHE A 46 8.33 -1.08 -5.71
N ASN A 47 9.20 -1.74 -6.48
CA ASN A 47 10.57 -2.08 -6.04
C ASN A 47 10.54 -2.72 -4.64
N SER A 48 11.36 -2.22 -3.72
CA SER A 48 11.42 -2.66 -2.31
C SER A 48 10.33 -2.07 -1.42
N ARG A 49 9.42 -1.22 -1.93
CA ARG A 49 8.39 -0.49 -1.16
C ARG A 49 7.15 -1.34 -0.90
N ILE A 50 7.37 -2.47 -0.22
CA ILE A 50 6.33 -3.45 0.13
C ILE A 50 6.35 -3.64 1.64
N ILE A 51 5.26 -3.21 2.28
CA ILE A 51 5.00 -3.29 3.72
C ILE A 51 3.93 -4.37 3.93
N ALA A 52 4.32 -5.48 4.55
CA ALA A 52 3.46 -6.60 4.88
C ALA A 52 3.07 -6.57 6.37
N GLN A 53 2.18 -7.46 6.79
CA GLN A 53 1.69 -7.51 8.18
C GLN A 53 2.83 -7.61 9.22
N GLY A 54 3.88 -8.36 8.92
CA GLY A 54 5.03 -8.51 9.82
C GLY A 54 5.90 -7.26 9.96
N ASP A 55 5.72 -6.29 9.07
CA ASP A 55 6.44 -5.01 9.07
C ASP A 55 5.68 -3.93 9.87
N CYS A 56 4.40 -4.16 10.23
CA CYS A 56 3.60 -3.24 11.05
C CYS A 56 4.12 -3.15 12.50
N THR A 57 4.18 -1.94 13.04
CA THR A 57 4.53 -1.68 14.45
C THR A 57 3.39 -1.99 15.41
N GLN A 58 2.15 -1.83 14.97
CA GLN A 58 0.94 -2.15 15.72
C GLN A 58 0.21 -3.33 15.10
N ARG A 59 -0.15 -4.31 15.94
CA ARG A 59 -0.79 -5.53 15.47
C ARG A 59 -2.14 -5.21 14.84
N TYR A 60 -2.34 -5.68 13.61
CA TYR A 60 -3.57 -5.49 12.83
C TYR A 60 -3.91 -4.04 12.48
N GLN A 61 -2.92 -3.14 12.54
CA GLN A 61 -3.10 -1.73 12.20
C GLN A 61 -2.05 -1.26 11.19
N LYS A 62 -2.45 -0.28 10.40
CA LYS A 62 -1.64 0.43 9.42
C LYS A 62 -1.38 1.84 9.90
N GLY A 63 -0.11 2.17 10.07
CA GLY A 63 0.37 3.48 10.48
C GLY A 63 1.30 4.08 9.43
N LEU A 64 1.50 5.40 9.48
CA LEU A 64 2.44 6.10 8.59
C LEU A 64 3.90 5.98 9.03
N ASP A 65 4.15 5.44 10.23
CA ASP A 65 5.46 5.31 10.86
C ASP A 65 6.44 4.38 10.12
N VAL A 66 5.90 3.50 9.27
CA VAL A 66 6.67 2.59 8.40
C VAL A 66 6.80 3.09 6.96
N VAL A 67 6.14 4.20 6.62
CA VAL A 67 6.22 4.84 5.30
C VAL A 67 7.27 5.95 5.36
N LEU A 68 8.21 5.95 4.41
CA LEU A 68 9.22 6.99 4.31
C LEU A 68 8.59 8.25 3.69
N GLY A 69 8.43 9.33 4.46
CA GLY A 69 7.92 10.60 3.95
C GLY A 69 7.34 11.50 5.04
N GLN A 70 6.99 12.74 4.66
CA GLN A 70 6.16 13.58 5.52
C GLN A 70 4.71 13.13 5.40
N GLU A 71 4.01 12.92 6.52
CA GLU A 71 2.60 12.47 6.54
C GLU A 71 1.69 13.34 5.67
N SER A 72 1.94 14.66 5.63
CA SER A 72 1.19 15.62 4.81
C SER A 72 1.28 15.38 3.31
N ALA A 73 2.25 14.57 2.85
CA ALA A 73 2.46 14.22 1.45
C ALA A 73 2.06 12.78 1.12
N VAL A 74 1.50 12.03 2.09
CA VAL A 74 1.08 10.63 1.90
C VAL A 74 -0.43 10.57 1.64
N LEU A 75 -0.82 9.83 0.60
CA LEU A 75 -2.20 9.46 0.31
C LEU A 75 -2.36 7.95 0.45
N ILE A 76 -3.28 7.52 1.31
CA ILE A 76 -3.63 6.11 1.50
C ILE A 76 -4.96 5.80 0.82
N LEU A 77 -4.97 4.72 0.04
CA LEU A 77 -6.16 4.16 -0.58
C LEU A 77 -6.37 2.75 -0.01
N ASP A 78 -7.34 2.61 0.88
CA ASP A 78 -7.69 1.35 1.54
C ASP A 78 -9.22 1.21 1.60
N ASP A 79 -9.72 -0.01 1.50
CA ASP A 79 -11.15 -0.30 1.58
C ASP A 79 -11.65 -0.44 3.04
N THR A 80 -10.75 -0.59 4.02
CA THR A 80 -11.12 -0.78 5.43
C THR A 80 -10.59 0.35 6.31
N GLU A 81 -11.43 1.32 6.65
CA GLU A 81 -11.05 2.45 7.53
C GLU A 81 -10.54 1.99 8.92
N ALA A 82 -11.14 0.94 9.49
CA ALA A 82 -10.85 0.48 10.86
C ALA A 82 -9.41 -0.02 11.08
N VAL A 83 -8.65 -0.32 10.02
CA VAL A 83 -7.25 -0.74 10.15
C VAL A 83 -6.29 0.44 10.21
N MET A 84 -6.74 1.67 9.98
CA MET A 84 -5.91 2.87 9.99
C MET A 84 -5.80 3.45 11.40
N THR A 85 -4.58 3.66 11.90
CA THR A 85 -4.36 4.17 13.27
C THR A 85 -4.73 5.64 13.46
N ASP A 86 -4.64 6.45 12.42
CA ASP A 86 -4.66 7.92 12.53
C ASP A 86 -5.93 8.62 12.00
N LEU A 87 -6.88 7.89 11.40
CA LEU A 87 -8.12 8.50 10.89
C LEU A 87 -9.19 8.73 11.97
N ASN A 88 -9.05 8.11 13.15
CA ASN A 88 -10.01 8.25 14.25
C ASN A 88 -9.79 9.50 15.13
N TYR A 89 -8.81 10.36 14.82
CA TYR A 89 -8.49 11.56 15.62
C TYR A 89 -8.60 12.89 14.88
N ARG A 90 -9.14 12.93 13.66
CA ARG A 90 -9.43 14.19 12.94
C ARG A 90 -10.94 14.46 12.87
N THR A 91 -11.54 14.69 14.02
CA THR A 91 -12.77 15.50 14.13
C THR A 91 -12.44 16.75 14.92
N ASP A 92 -11.76 17.69 14.28
CA ASP A 92 -11.68 19.09 14.70
C ASP A 92 -12.32 19.96 13.60
#